data_AF-A0A6V8MMI5-F1
#
_entry.id   AF-A0A6V8MMI5-F1
#
_cell.length_a   1.000
_cell.length_b   1.000
_cell.length_c   1.000
_cell.angle_alpha   90.00
_cell.angle_beta   90.00
_cell.angle_gamma   90.00
#
_symmetry.space_group_name_H-M   'P 1'
#
loop_
_entity.id
_entity.type
_entity.pdbx_description
1 polymer ?
#
loop_
_entity_poly.entity_id
_entity_poly.type
_entity_poly.pdbx_seq_one_letter_code
_entity_poly.pdbx_strand_id
1 'polypeptide(L)'
;MRNKKLSSTEIQAHAGTIVSGLIGLTAADGIRILCAALDLVSQRSATEFQGAIHSGNINFLPRKGGRMLKIDRDLKLRAFINDLGQLLTIKEIHEKLIEEFGAKRVPSENTLRSYFKRHCESCLKSEGE
;
A
#
# COMPACT_ATOMS: atom_id res chain seq x y z
N MET A 1 16.66 -12.25 18.47
CA MET A 1 15.86 -11.91 19.68
C MET A 1 14.42 -12.37 19.45
N ARG A 2 13.78 -13.03 20.42
CA ARG A 2 12.36 -13.44 20.28
C ARG A 2 11.48 -12.18 20.35
N ASN A 3 10.60 -11.99 19.37
CA ASN A 3 9.56 -10.95 19.42
C ASN A 3 8.60 -11.25 20.58
N LYS A 4 8.87 -10.70 21.76
CA LYS A 4 7.94 -10.76 22.90
C LYS A 4 6.74 -9.88 22.54
N LYS A 5 5.58 -10.51 22.33
CA LYS A 5 4.33 -9.77 22.17
C LYS A 5 3.98 -9.13 23.52
N LEU A 6 3.95 -7.81 23.56
CA LEU A 6 3.59 -7.06 24.77
C LEU A 6 2.08 -7.23 25.05
N SER A 7 1.75 -7.30 26.34
CA SER A 7 0.38 -7.21 26.84
C SER A 7 -0.17 -5.79 26.71
N SER A 8 -1.50 -5.63 26.74
CA SER A 8 -2.15 -4.31 26.67
C SER A 8 -1.71 -3.38 27.81
N THR A 9 -1.45 -3.94 29.00
CA THR A 9 -0.96 -3.20 30.18
C THR A 9 0.47 -2.71 30.00
N GLU A 10 1.36 -3.55 29.45
CA GLU A 10 2.73 -3.13 29.11
C GLU A 10 2.72 -2.02 28.04
N ILE A 11 1.85 -2.14 27.01
CA ILE A 11 1.70 -1.12 25.98
C ILE A 11 1.26 0.23 26.59
N GLN A 12 0.28 0.21 27.51
CA GLN A 12 -0.18 1.42 28.18
C GLN A 12 0.90 2.05 29.07
N ALA A 13 1.70 1.25 29.78
CA ALA A 13 2.80 1.76 30.61
C ALA A 13 3.88 2.44 29.75
N HIS A 14 4.24 1.83 28.61
CA HIS A 14 5.17 2.43 27.66
C HIS A 14 4.61 3.71 27.02
N ALA A 15 3.33 3.71 26.64
CA ALA A 15 2.67 4.90 26.14
C ALA A 15 2.67 6.04 27.17
N GLY A 16 2.41 5.75 28.45
CA GLY A 16 2.47 6.73 29.53
C GLY A 16 3.86 7.36 29.70
N THR A 17 4.92 6.57 29.50
CA THR A 17 6.31 7.07 29.53
C THR A 17 6.58 8.05 28.38
N ILE A 18 6.12 7.71 27.18
CA ILE A 18 6.24 8.59 26.00
C ILE A 18 5.47 9.89 26.22
N VAL A 19 4.21 9.79 26.68
CA VAL A 19 3.36 10.96 26.96
C VAL A 19 4.00 11.87 28.00
N SER A 20 4.60 11.31 29.05
CA SER A 20 5.26 12.11 30.10
C SER A 20 6.41 12.95 29.56
N GLY A 21 7.13 12.45 28.54
CA GLY A 21 8.19 13.20 27.85
C GLY A 21 7.69 14.27 26.87
N LEU A 22 6.39 14.30 26.58
CA LEU A 22 5.75 15.27 25.68
C LEU A 22 4.94 16.34 26.45
N ILE A 23 4.84 16.24 27.78
CA ILE A 23 4.15 17.22 28.61
C ILE A 23 4.84 18.59 28.48
N GLY A 24 4.05 19.63 28.21
CA GLY A 24 4.55 21.00 28.04
C GLY A 24 4.87 21.39 26.60
N LEU A 25 4.77 20.46 25.64
CA LEU A 25 4.88 20.76 24.22
C LEU A 25 3.52 21.06 23.60
N THR A 26 3.55 21.74 22.45
CA THR A 26 2.34 21.88 21.62
C THR A 26 1.97 20.53 21.00
N ALA A 27 0.69 20.33 20.69
CA ALA A 27 0.24 19.11 20.03
C ALA A 27 0.95 18.88 18.68
N ALA A 28 1.23 19.97 17.94
CA ALA A 28 1.95 19.91 16.68
C ALA A 28 3.39 19.39 16.86
N ASP A 29 4.12 19.90 17.84
CA ASP A 29 5.49 19.44 18.11
C ASP A 29 5.52 18.01 18.64
N GLY A 30 4.55 17.64 19.47
CA GLY A 30 4.38 16.26 19.93
C GLY A 30 4.20 15.28 18.78
N ILE A 31 3.35 15.61 17.80
CA ILE A 31 3.16 14.79 16.59
C ILE A 31 4.46 14.69 15.78
N ARG A 32 5.16 15.81 15.57
CA ARG A 32 6.43 15.82 14.80
C ARG A 32 7.51 14.95 15.45
N ILE A 33 7.60 14.98 16.78
CA ILE A 33 8.53 14.13 17.53
C ILE A 33 8.17 12.64 17.37
N LEU A 34 6.89 12.29 17.45
CA LEU A 34 6.44 10.90 17.25
C LEU A 34 6.74 10.40 15.82
N CYS A 35 6.49 11.22 14.80
CA CYS A 35 6.86 10.89 13.42
C CYS A 35 8.37 10.67 13.27
N ALA A 36 9.20 11.59 13.78
CA ALA A 36 10.65 11.45 13.73
C ALA A 36 11.16 10.20 14.47
N ALA A 37 10.54 9.85 15.60
CA ALA A 37 10.88 8.63 16.34
C ALA A 37 10.54 7.36 15.54
N LEU A 38 9.40 7.34 14.83
CA LEU A 38 9.04 6.22 13.95
C LEU A 38 10.00 6.07 12.78
N ASP A 39 10.45 7.18 12.19
CA ASP A 39 11.44 7.17 11.11
C ASP A 39 12.78 6.59 11.59
N LEU A 40 13.24 6.98 12.79
CA LEU A 40 14.46 6.43 13.38
C LEU A 40 14.34 4.92 13.65
N VAL A 41 13.19 4.45 14.12
CA VAL A 41 12.92 3.01 14.29
C VAL A 41 12.97 2.29 12.94
N SER A 42 12.36 2.87 11.90
CA SER A 42 12.38 2.31 10.55
C SER A 42 13.81 2.18 10.01
N GLN A 43 14.60 3.24 10.11
CA GLN A 43 15.99 3.27 9.67
C GLN A 43 16.86 2.24 10.41
N ARG A 44 16.75 2.16 11.75
CA ARG A 44 17.50 1.18 12.55
C ARG A 44 17.07 -0.26 12.28
N SER A 45 15.77 -0.48 12.05
CA SER A 45 15.26 -1.80 11.70
C SER A 45 15.82 -2.27 10.34
N ALA A 46 16.03 -1.37 9.38
CA ALA A 46 16.62 -1.71 8.10
C ALA A 46 18.11 -2.14 8.21
N THR A 47 18.84 -1.63 9.22
CA THR A 47 20.26 -1.95 9.44
C THR A 47 20.49 -3.15 10.38
N GLU A 48 19.61 -3.38 11.35
CA GLU A 48 19.80 -4.40 12.39
C GLU A 48 19.03 -5.72 12.13
N PHE A 49 18.02 -5.73 11.24
CA PHE A 49 17.30 -6.95 10.87
C PHE A 49 17.79 -7.53 9.53
N GLN A 50 18.58 -8.60 9.59
CA GLN A 50 18.86 -9.50 8.44
C GLN A 50 17.75 -10.55 8.20
N GLY A 51 16.53 -10.31 8.71
CA GLY A 51 15.38 -11.13 8.38
C GLY A 51 14.68 -10.55 7.16
N ALA A 52 14.14 -11.38 6.27
CA ALA A 52 13.25 -10.91 5.22
C ALA A 52 12.17 -10.03 5.87
N ILE A 53 12.16 -8.74 5.52
CA ILE A 53 11.07 -7.84 5.86
C ILE A 53 9.85 -8.45 5.18
N HIS A 54 9.07 -9.22 5.94
CA HIS A 54 7.80 -9.74 5.45
C HIS A 54 6.93 -8.50 5.27
N SER A 55 6.70 -8.14 4.02
CA SER A 55 5.89 -6.99 3.65
C SER A 55 4.54 -7.07 4.36
N GLY A 56 4.32 -6.15 5.29
CA GLY A 56 2.99 -5.72 5.69
C GLY A 56 2.33 -6.49 6.82
N ASN A 57 1.96 -5.73 7.86
CA ASN A 57 0.86 -6.01 8.75
C ASN A 57 -0.35 -6.61 7.98
N ILE A 58 -0.94 -7.69 8.50
CA ILE A 58 -2.07 -8.42 7.88
C ILE A 58 -3.28 -7.48 7.63
N ASN A 59 -3.37 -6.37 8.35
CA ASN A 59 -4.39 -5.34 8.10
C ASN A 59 -4.11 -4.45 6.88
N PHE A 60 -2.86 -4.42 6.37
CA PHE A 60 -2.47 -3.79 5.10
C PHE A 60 -2.41 -4.79 3.94
N LEU A 61 -2.57 -6.09 4.20
CA LEU A 61 -3.02 -7.00 3.16
C LEU A 61 -4.45 -6.58 2.79
N PRO A 62 -4.80 -6.44 1.50
CA PRO A 62 -6.15 -6.09 1.11
C PRO A 62 -7.12 -7.10 1.75
N ARG A 63 -7.85 -6.65 2.77
CA ARG A 63 -8.86 -7.43 3.47
C ARG A 63 -9.80 -8.03 2.43
N LYS A 64 -10.09 -9.33 2.58
CA LYS A 64 -11.01 -10.11 1.75
C LYS A 64 -12.16 -9.24 1.21
N GLY A 65 -12.11 -9.00 -0.10
CA GLY A 65 -13.07 -8.17 -0.83
C GLY A 65 -12.73 -7.99 -2.32
N GLY A 66 -11.50 -8.30 -2.76
CA GLY A 66 -11.14 -8.27 -4.18
C GLY A 66 -10.20 -9.41 -4.53
N ARG A 67 -10.67 -10.39 -5.31
CA ARG A 67 -9.79 -11.36 -5.97
C ARG A 67 -8.78 -10.55 -6.80
N MET A 68 -7.48 -10.80 -6.63
CA MET A 68 -6.46 -10.28 -7.55
C MET A 68 -6.93 -10.55 -8.99
N LEU A 69 -7.07 -9.51 -9.79
CA LEU A 69 -7.49 -9.65 -11.17
C LEU A 69 -6.34 -10.29 -11.96
N LYS A 70 -6.66 -10.87 -13.12
CA LYS A 70 -5.63 -11.44 -14.03
C LYS A 70 -4.53 -10.42 -14.36
N ILE A 71 -4.89 -9.14 -14.39
CA ILE A 71 -4.02 -7.98 -14.62
C ILE A 71 -3.02 -7.79 -13.46
N ASP A 72 -3.46 -7.94 -12.21
CA ASP A 72 -2.61 -7.74 -11.03
C ASP A 72 -1.48 -8.77 -10.94
N ARG A 73 -1.68 -9.95 -11.54
CA ARG A 73 -0.71 -11.04 -11.56
C ARG A 73 0.30 -10.93 -12.69
N ASP A 74 -0.02 -10.18 -13.74
CA ASP A 74 0.82 -10.04 -14.92
C ASP A 74 1.50 -8.68 -14.93
N LEU A 75 2.72 -8.63 -14.40
CA LEU A 75 3.50 -7.40 -14.25
C LEU A 75 3.72 -6.67 -15.58
N LYS A 76 3.92 -7.41 -16.68
CA LYS A 76 4.14 -6.82 -18.01
C LYS A 76 2.86 -6.19 -18.55
N LEU A 77 1.74 -6.89 -18.40
CA LEU A 77 0.44 -6.40 -18.83
C LEU A 77 0.01 -5.17 -18.00
N ARG A 78 0.29 -5.18 -16.68
CA ARG A 78 0.03 -4.03 -15.80
C ARG A 78 0.87 -2.82 -16.17
N ALA A 79 2.18 -3.01 -16.40
CA ALA A 79 3.07 -1.94 -16.82
C ALA A 79 2.59 -1.30 -18.13
N PHE A 80 2.26 -2.12 -19.13
CA PHE A 80 1.75 -1.64 -20.41
C PHE A 80 0.48 -0.80 -20.26
N ILE A 81 -0.48 -1.25 -19.45
CA ILE A 81 -1.71 -0.48 -19.20
C ILE A 81 -1.41 0.88 -18.54
N ASN A 82 -0.46 0.91 -17.60
CA ASN A 82 -0.08 2.14 -16.91
C ASN A 82 0.71 3.11 -17.80
N ASP A 83 1.43 2.60 -18.79
CA ASP A 83 2.22 3.40 -19.73
C ASP A 83 1.39 3.95 -20.90
N LEU A 84 0.09 3.63 -20.97
CA LEU A 84 -0.83 4.23 -21.94
C LEU A 84 -1.03 5.72 -21.64
N GLY A 85 -0.16 6.57 -22.19
CA GLY A 85 -0.22 8.03 -22.06
C GLY A 85 -1.36 8.71 -22.82
N GLN A 86 -2.39 7.97 -23.24
CA GLN A 86 -3.53 8.47 -24.00
C GLN A 86 -4.84 7.99 -23.38
N LEU A 87 -5.86 8.85 -23.40
CA LEU A 87 -7.22 8.49 -23.00
C LEU A 87 -7.82 7.58 -24.08
N LEU A 88 -7.91 6.29 -23.76
CA LEU A 88 -8.50 5.27 -24.62
C LEU A 88 -9.75 4.70 -23.96
N THR A 89 -10.72 4.32 -24.78
CA THR A 89 -11.89 3.56 -24.34
C THR A 89 -11.47 2.15 -23.94
N ILE A 90 -12.27 1.49 -23.09
CA ILE A 90 -12.01 0.10 -22.66
C ILE A 90 -11.86 -0.84 -23.86
N LYS A 91 -12.63 -0.61 -24.94
CA LYS A 91 -12.58 -1.42 -26.15
C LYS A 91 -11.24 -1.26 -26.87
N GLU A 92 -10.78 -0.03 -27.06
CA GLU A 92 -9.48 0.27 -27.68
C GLU A 92 -8.32 -0.28 -26.84
N ILE A 93 -8.40 -0.18 -25.51
CA ILE A 93 -7.41 -0.78 -24.61
C ILE A 93 -7.38 -2.29 -24.78
N HIS A 94 -8.55 -2.93 -24.86
CA HIS A 94 -8.65 -4.38 -25.04
C HIS A 94 -8.05 -4.82 -26.39
N GLU A 95 -8.32 -4.08 -27.46
CA GLU A 95 -7.75 -4.33 -28.80
C GLU A 95 -6.22 -4.19 -28.79
N LYS A 96 -5.67 -3.09 -28.24
CA LYS A 96 -4.21 -2.92 -28.11
C LYS A 96 -3.54 -4.01 -27.28
N LEU A 97 -4.19 -4.45 -26.20
CA LEU A 97 -3.67 -5.55 -25.39
C LEU A 97 -3.65 -6.88 -26.17
N ILE A 98 -4.63 -7.10 -27.06
CA ILE A 98 -4.66 -8.30 -27.91
C ILE A 98 -3.54 -8.25 -28.94
N GLU A 99 -3.28 -7.09 -29.54
CA GLU A 99 -2.18 -6.89 -30.48
C GLU A 99 -0.82 -7.17 -29.83
N GLU A 100 -0.58 -6.69 -28.60
CA GLU A 100 0.71 -6.81 -27.91
C GLU A 100 0.91 -8.18 -27.23
N PHE A 101 -0.12 -8.73 -26.58
CA PHE A 101 0.02 -9.91 -25.71
C PHE A 101 -0.74 -11.15 -26.18
N GLY A 102 -1.58 -11.02 -27.21
CA GLY A 102 -2.41 -12.09 -27.76
C GLY A 102 -3.68 -12.39 -26.96
N ALA A 103 -4.75 -12.75 -27.65
CA ALA A 103 -6.11 -12.91 -27.09
C ALA A 103 -6.23 -13.87 -25.89
N LYS A 104 -5.34 -14.88 -25.78
CA LYS A 104 -5.35 -15.83 -24.65
C LYS A 104 -4.88 -15.21 -23.33
N ARG A 105 -3.97 -14.24 -23.40
CA ARG A 105 -3.34 -13.61 -22.24
C ARG A 105 -4.15 -12.43 -21.72
N VAL A 106 -4.82 -11.72 -22.63
CA VAL A 106 -5.66 -10.56 -22.31
C VAL A 106 -6.88 -10.97 -21.47
N PRO A 107 -7.28 -10.16 -20.48
CA PRO A 107 -8.52 -10.33 -19.73
C PRO A 107 -9.72 -9.74 -20.47
N SER A 108 -10.95 -10.16 -20.14
CA SER A 108 -12.15 -9.61 -20.78
C SER A 108 -12.35 -8.11 -20.53
N GLU A 109 -13.09 -7.43 -21.39
CA GLU A 109 -13.45 -6.01 -21.20
C GLU A 109 -14.07 -5.71 -19.83
N ASN A 110 -14.92 -6.60 -19.31
CA ASN A 110 -15.51 -6.44 -17.97
C ASN A 110 -14.48 -6.48 -16.84
N THR A 111 -13.41 -7.26 -17.04
CA THR A 111 -12.28 -7.32 -16.10
C THR A 111 -11.47 -6.03 -16.18
N LEU A 112 -11.27 -5.47 -17.36
CA LEU A 112 -10.63 -4.16 -17.55
C LEU A 112 -11.47 -3.05 -16.90
N ARG A 113 -12.79 -3.01 -17.09
CA ARG A 113 -13.70 -2.05 -16.41
C ARG A 113 -13.55 -2.13 -14.89
N SER A 114 -13.56 -3.35 -14.34
CA SER A 114 -13.39 -3.59 -12.91
C SER A 114 -12.02 -3.12 -12.40
N TYR A 115 -10.96 -3.33 -13.20
CA TYR A 115 -9.61 -2.89 -12.90
C TYR A 115 -9.51 -1.36 -12.82
N PHE A 116 -9.96 -0.65 -13.85
CA PHE A 116 -9.94 0.81 -13.85
C PHE A 116 -10.82 1.42 -12.77
N LYS A 117 -12.01 0.85 -12.51
CA LYS A 117 -12.86 1.31 -11.40
C LYS A 117 -12.12 1.28 -10.07
N ARG A 118 -11.39 0.19 -9.80
CA ARG A 118 -10.63 0.01 -8.56
C ARG A 118 -9.46 0.99 -8.43
N HIS A 119 -8.80 1.33 -9.53
CA HIS A 119 -7.65 2.24 -9.54
C HIS A 119 -8.04 3.71 -9.60
N CYS A 120 -9.11 4.09 -10.31
CA CYS A 120 -9.62 5.47 -10.33
C CYS A 120 -10.18 5.92 -8.97
N GLU A 121 -10.82 5.03 -8.21
CA GLU A 121 -11.26 5.32 -6.84
C GLU A 121 -10.09 5.61 -5.87
N SER A 122 -8.87 5.16 -6.20
CA SER A 122 -7.67 5.47 -5.41
C SER A 122 -7.08 6.84 -5.73
N CYS A 123 -7.20 7.33 -6.98
CA CYS A 123 -6.72 8.66 -7.38
C CYS A 123 -7.60 9.79 -6.84
N LEU A 124 -8.93 9.59 -6.80
CA LEU A 124 -9.87 10.61 -6.30
C LEU A 124 -9.81 10.83 -4.77
N LYS A 125 -9.12 9.96 -4.03
CA LYS A 125 -8.95 10.10 -2.58
C LYS A 125 -7.65 10.79 -2.17
N SER A 126 -6.71 10.97 -3.09
CA SER A 126 -5.41 11.61 -2.86
C SER A 126 -5.39 13.12 -3.09
N GLU A 127 -6.48 13.73 -3.58
CA GLU A 127 -6.59 15.19 -3.80
C GLU A 127 -7.49 15.91 -2.79
N GLY A 128 -7.88 15.22 -1.71
CA GLY A 128 -8.87 15.69 -0.73
C GLY A 128 -8.36 15.82 0.70
N GLU A 129 -7.05 16.00 0.92
CA GLU A 129 -6.45 16.37 2.22
C GLU A 129 -5.45 17.53 2.05
#